data_AF-A0A968MTF4-F1
#
_entry.id   AF-A0A968MTF4-F1
#
_cell.length_a   1.000
_cell.length_b   1.000
_cell.length_c   1.000
_cell.angle_alpha   90.00
_cell.angle_beta   90.00
_cell.angle_gamma   90.00
#
_symmetry.space_group_name_H-M   'P 1'
#
loop_
_entity.id
_entity.type
_entity.pdbx_description
1 polymer ?
#
loop_
_entity_poly.entity_id
_entity_poly.type
_entity_poly.pdbx_seq_one_letter_code
_entity_poly.pdbx_strand_id
1 'polypeptide(L)'
;MKLSLCITSLLLSLFMNFHATGQSNTQKYGKIDMADMKTEVCPIDSNAHAFFIFDKGQTEFIYLDTRVISTDAGNSRGFQMQFERHFRIKILDNTALEFGDLEIPVYNSTGSSSKEELNEIKGCTYNLENGKIVESKLGKSSIFREKKSKTGK
;
A
#
# COMPACT_ATOMS: atom_id res chain seq x y z
N MET A 1 6.13 -22.98 -53.18
CA MET A 1 5.54 -21.75 -52.58
C MET A 1 4.58 -22.03 -51.43
N LYS A 2 3.58 -22.93 -51.56
CA LYS A 2 2.59 -23.19 -50.49
C LYS A 2 3.20 -23.72 -49.17
N LEU A 3 4.21 -24.59 -49.25
CA LEU A 3 4.86 -25.17 -48.06
C LEU A 3 5.69 -24.14 -47.26
N SER A 4 6.40 -23.25 -47.96
CA SER A 4 7.16 -22.17 -47.32
C SER A 4 6.26 -21.16 -46.62
N LEU A 5 5.07 -20.90 -47.18
CA LEU A 5 4.06 -19.99 -46.62
C LEU A 5 3.45 -20.55 -45.31
N CYS A 6 3.25 -21.88 -45.24
CA CYS A 6 2.78 -22.55 -44.03
C CYS A 6 3.82 -22.55 -42.91
N ILE A 7 5.10 -22.77 -43.23
CA ILE A 7 6.19 -22.78 -42.24
C ILE A 7 6.38 -21.38 -41.64
N THR A 8 6.32 -20.33 -42.45
CA THR A 8 6.37 -18.94 -41.96
C THR A 8 5.16 -18.58 -41.10
N SER A 9 3.96 -19.07 -41.44
CA SER A 9 2.74 -18.84 -40.64
C SER A 9 2.81 -19.55 -39.28
N LEU A 10 3.40 -20.75 -39.21
CA LEU A 10 3.55 -21.51 -37.98
C LEU A 10 4.58 -20.86 -37.04
N LEU A 11 5.71 -20.41 -37.59
CA LEU A 11 6.73 -19.66 -36.83
C LEU A 11 6.19 -18.34 -36.26
N LEU A 12 5.35 -17.61 -37.01
CA LEU A 12 4.76 -16.35 -36.55
C LEU A 12 3.74 -16.55 -35.41
N SER A 13 3.02 -17.68 -35.41
CA SER A 13 2.09 -18.03 -34.32
C SER A 13 2.78 -18.42 -33.00
N LEU A 14 4.03 -18.90 -33.06
CA LEU A 14 4.82 -19.23 -31.86
C LEU A 14 5.27 -17.99 -31.08
N PHE A 15 5.45 -16.85 -31.75
CA PHE A 15 5.91 -15.59 -31.12
C PHE A 15 4.81 -14.81 -30.38
N MET A 16 3.53 -15.16 -30.53
CA MET A 16 2.40 -14.43 -29.91
C MET A 16 2.08 -14.85 -28.46
N ASN A 17 2.78 -15.83 -27.88
CA ASN A 17 2.51 -16.32 -26.52
C ASN A 17 3.30 -15.59 -25.42
N PHE A 18 3.96 -14.48 -25.72
CA PHE A 18 4.59 -13.62 -24.70
C PHE A 18 3.54 -12.72 -24.05
N HIS A 19 2.68 -13.32 -23.21
CA HIS A 19 1.91 -12.55 -22.24
C HIS A 19 2.85 -12.07 -21.14
N ALA A 20 3.37 -10.84 -21.28
CA ALA A 20 4.00 -10.14 -20.18
C ALA A 20 2.91 -9.80 -19.15
N THR A 21 2.70 -10.66 -18.16
CA THR A 21 1.89 -10.32 -17.00
C THR A 21 2.71 -9.38 -16.12
N GLY A 22 2.34 -8.10 -16.08
CA GLY A 22 2.86 -7.20 -15.05
C GLY A 22 2.34 -7.68 -13.68
N GLN A 23 3.23 -8.14 -12.81
CA GLN A 23 2.87 -8.54 -11.45
C GLN A 23 2.64 -7.29 -10.60
N SER A 24 1.43 -6.73 -10.67
CA SER A 24 0.92 -5.89 -9.58
C SER A 24 0.34 -6.82 -8.54
N ASN A 25 1.18 -7.39 -7.66
CA ASN A 25 0.74 -8.32 -6.62
C ASN A 25 0.04 -7.62 -5.44
N THR A 26 -0.60 -6.48 -5.71
CA THR A 26 -1.30 -5.66 -4.71
C THR A 26 -2.75 -6.11 -4.68
N GLN A 27 -3.14 -6.72 -3.56
CA GLN A 27 -4.52 -7.12 -3.36
C GLN A 27 -5.35 -5.94 -2.87
N LYS A 28 -6.68 -6.02 -3.02
CA LYS A 28 -7.58 -5.06 -2.38
C LYS A 28 -7.55 -5.25 -0.86
N TYR A 29 -7.71 -4.17 -0.11
CA TYR A 29 -7.81 -4.23 1.34
C TYR A 29 -8.88 -5.27 1.76
N GLY A 30 -8.57 -6.07 2.78
CA GLY A 30 -9.46 -7.10 3.31
C GLY A 30 -9.48 -8.43 2.56
N LYS A 31 -8.91 -8.52 1.35
CA LYS A 31 -8.78 -9.81 0.65
C LYS A 31 -7.46 -10.48 1.03
N ILE A 32 -7.54 -11.67 1.63
CA ILE A 32 -6.37 -12.45 2.06
C ILE A 32 -6.38 -13.80 1.36
N ASP A 33 -5.26 -14.17 0.76
CA ASP A 33 -5.10 -15.49 0.16
C ASP A 33 -4.57 -16.48 1.19
N MET A 34 -5.06 -17.72 1.10
CA MET A 34 -4.56 -18.78 1.95
C MET A 34 -3.08 -19.12 1.66
N ALA A 35 -2.57 -18.78 0.48
CA ALA A 35 -1.16 -18.96 0.16
C ALA A 35 -0.28 -18.10 1.09
N ASP A 36 -0.56 -16.79 1.20
CA ASP A 36 0.14 -15.85 2.08
C ASP A 36 0.14 -16.31 3.55
N MET A 37 -0.98 -16.88 3.99
CA MET A 37 -1.13 -17.37 5.36
C MET A 37 -0.31 -18.64 5.63
N LYS A 38 -0.07 -19.48 4.62
CA LYS A 38 0.75 -20.70 4.70
C LYS A 38 2.24 -20.49 4.47
N THR A 39 2.65 -19.30 4.02
CA THR A 39 4.07 -19.00 3.87
C THR A 39 4.73 -18.92 5.25
N GLU A 40 5.70 -19.81 5.50
CA GLU A 40 6.44 -19.90 6.77
C GLU A 40 7.83 -19.26 6.72
N VAL A 41 8.33 -18.97 5.51
CA VAL A 41 9.67 -18.42 5.29
C VAL A 41 9.60 -17.31 4.24
N CYS A 42 10.36 -16.25 4.44
CA CYS A 42 10.47 -15.19 3.45
C CYS A 42 11.13 -15.73 2.16
N PRO A 43 10.55 -15.43 0.97
CA PRO A 43 11.06 -15.96 -0.30
C PRO A 43 12.41 -15.37 -0.73
N ILE A 44 12.83 -14.25 -0.13
CA ILE A 44 14.05 -13.51 -0.49
C ILE A 44 15.19 -13.81 0.49
N ASP A 45 14.88 -13.88 1.80
CA ASP A 45 15.85 -14.13 2.86
C ASP A 45 15.26 -15.07 3.91
N SER A 46 15.76 -16.30 3.98
CA SER A 46 15.24 -17.31 4.90
C SER A 46 15.42 -16.98 6.38
N ASN A 47 16.28 -16.03 6.73
CA ASN A 47 16.51 -15.59 8.11
C ASN A 47 15.64 -14.40 8.52
N ALA A 48 14.84 -13.84 7.61
CA ALA A 48 13.99 -12.70 7.93
C ALA A 48 12.83 -13.13 8.86
N HIS A 49 12.57 -12.33 9.90
CA HIS A 49 11.49 -12.56 10.87
C HIS A 49 10.14 -11.98 10.43
N ALA A 50 10.15 -11.08 9.46
CA ALA A 50 8.98 -10.56 8.77
C ALA A 50 9.36 -10.06 7.38
N PHE A 51 8.39 -9.92 6.48
CA PHE A 51 8.61 -9.35 5.16
C PHE A 51 7.34 -8.73 4.58
N PHE A 52 7.52 -7.75 3.70
CA PHE A 52 6.41 -7.20 2.92
C PHE A 52 5.99 -8.19 1.84
N ILE A 53 4.71 -8.59 1.84
CA ILE A 53 4.08 -9.27 0.70
C ILE A 53 3.92 -8.26 -0.44
N PHE A 54 3.51 -7.03 -0.10
CA PHE A 54 3.57 -5.87 -0.98
C PHE A 54 3.61 -4.57 -0.16
N ASP A 55 4.12 -3.49 -0.78
CA ASP A 55 4.04 -2.11 -0.29
C ASP A 55 3.81 -1.20 -1.50
N LYS A 56 2.65 -0.56 -1.57
CA LYS A 56 2.24 0.31 -2.68
C LYS A 56 1.91 1.69 -2.14
N GLY A 57 2.60 2.70 -2.66
CA GLY A 57 2.24 4.11 -2.53
C GLY A 57 1.63 4.64 -3.83
N GLN A 58 0.62 5.50 -3.72
CA GLN A 58 0.01 6.21 -4.83
C GLN A 58 -0.16 7.68 -4.45
N THR A 59 0.31 8.57 -5.33
CA THR A 59 0.18 10.01 -5.15
C THR A 59 -0.64 10.58 -6.29
N GLU A 60 -1.65 11.38 -5.96
CA GLU A 60 -2.50 12.09 -6.90
C GLU A 60 -2.47 13.58 -6.62
N PHE A 61 -2.44 14.38 -7.68
CA PHE A 61 -2.62 15.83 -7.59
C PHE A 61 -4.04 16.17 -8.00
N ILE A 62 -4.81 16.68 -7.05
CA ILE A 62 -6.20 17.10 -7.27
C ILE A 62 -6.29 18.61 -7.23
N TYR A 63 -7.33 19.16 -7.87
CA TYR A 63 -7.61 20.59 -7.86
C TYR A 63 -9.02 20.80 -7.31
N LEU A 64 -9.13 21.29 -6.07
CA LEU A 64 -10.40 21.28 -5.32
C LEU A 64 -11.33 22.46 -5.62
N ASP A 65 -10.89 23.50 -6.32
CA ASP A 65 -11.71 24.70 -6.51
C ASP A 65 -11.61 25.34 -7.91
N THR A 66 -12.66 25.18 -8.71
CA THR A 66 -12.80 25.79 -10.05
C THR A 66 -13.38 27.21 -10.05
N ARG A 67 -13.78 27.78 -8.91
CA ARG A 67 -14.36 29.14 -8.82
C ARG A 67 -13.54 30.02 -7.89
N VAL A 68 -12.63 30.78 -8.48
CA VAL A 68 -11.84 31.78 -7.75
C VAL A 68 -12.73 32.99 -7.42
N ILE A 69 -13.24 33.06 -6.20
CA ILE A 69 -13.79 34.30 -5.64
C ILE A 69 -12.70 34.90 -4.75
N SER A 70 -12.30 36.14 -5.06
CA SER A 70 -11.19 36.85 -4.39
C SER A 70 -11.41 37.11 -2.88
N THR A 71 -12.61 36.86 -2.35
CA THR A 71 -13.00 37.14 -0.96
C THR A 71 -13.02 35.92 -0.05
N ASP A 72 -12.93 34.69 -0.57
CA ASP A 72 -13.01 33.50 0.27
C ASP A 72 -11.66 33.22 0.93
N ALA A 73 -11.60 33.23 2.26
CA ALA A 73 -10.38 33.03 3.04
C ALA A 73 -10.06 31.54 3.31
N GLY A 74 -10.51 30.61 2.46
CA GLY A 74 -10.34 29.17 2.69
C GLY A 74 -8.92 28.65 2.39
N ASN A 75 -8.38 27.77 3.25
CA ASN A 75 -7.09 27.09 3.10
C ASN A 75 -7.10 25.92 2.10
N SER A 76 -8.24 25.64 1.45
CA SER A 76 -8.47 24.45 0.62
C SER A 76 -8.38 24.73 -0.89
N ARG A 77 -7.69 25.81 -1.29
CA ARG A 77 -7.60 26.26 -2.68
C ARG A 77 -6.43 25.64 -3.43
N GLY A 78 -6.59 25.46 -4.73
CA GLY A 78 -5.50 25.11 -5.65
C GLY A 78 -5.18 23.61 -5.74
N PHE A 79 -3.97 23.30 -6.22
CA PHE A 79 -3.45 21.93 -6.29
C PHE A 79 -3.21 21.37 -4.89
N GLN A 80 -3.72 20.18 -4.63
CA GLN A 80 -3.44 19.40 -3.43
C GLN A 80 -2.85 18.06 -3.81
N MET A 81 -1.91 17.61 -2.99
CA MET A 81 -1.34 16.27 -3.09
C MET A 81 -2.10 15.33 -2.16
N GLN A 82 -2.65 14.26 -2.70
CA GLN A 82 -3.19 13.14 -1.93
C GLN A 82 -2.24 11.96 -2.04
N PHE A 83 -1.87 11.40 -0.89
CA PHE A 83 -1.02 10.22 -0.83
C PHE A 83 -1.78 9.08 -0.13
N GLU A 84 -1.82 7.92 -0.77
CA GLU A 84 -2.35 6.67 -0.23
C GLU A 84 -1.23 5.63 -0.19
N ARG A 85 -1.03 4.99 0.97
CA ARG A 85 -0.13 3.85 1.12
C ARG A 85 -0.91 2.63 1.56
N HIS A 86 -0.77 1.54 0.81
CA HIS A 86 -1.36 0.26 1.13
C HIS A 86 -0.29 -0.83 1.08
N PHE A 87 -0.09 -1.52 2.19
CA PHE A 87 0.91 -2.56 2.32
C PHE A 87 0.39 -3.75 3.11
N ARG A 88 1.10 -4.87 3.01
CA ARG A 88 0.88 -6.05 3.82
C ARG A 88 2.22 -6.62 4.26
N ILE A 89 2.36 -6.84 5.56
CA ILE A 89 3.52 -7.48 6.16
C ILE A 89 3.10 -8.87 6.63
N LYS A 90 3.91 -9.87 6.31
CA LYS A 90 3.86 -11.19 6.92
C LYS A 90 4.83 -11.18 8.10
N ILE A 91 4.30 -11.41 9.30
CA ILE A 91 5.10 -11.65 10.50
C ILE A 91 5.25 -13.17 10.66
N LEU A 92 6.47 -13.66 10.77
CA LEU A 92 6.77 -15.08 10.86
C LEU A 92 6.92 -15.55 12.30
N ASP A 93 7.42 -14.67 13.18
CA ASP A 93 7.57 -14.97 14.60
C ASP A 93 7.47 -13.72 15.47
N ASN A 94 7.55 -13.94 16.80
CA ASN A 94 7.33 -12.91 17.80
C ASN A 94 8.41 -11.83 17.85
N THR A 95 9.57 -12.02 17.21
CA THR A 95 10.65 -11.02 17.22
C THR A 95 10.32 -9.80 16.36
N ALA A 96 9.41 -9.94 15.41
CA ALA A 96 9.00 -8.90 14.48
C ALA A 96 7.59 -8.33 14.78
N LEU A 97 7.12 -8.44 16.02
CA LEU A 97 5.81 -7.87 16.42
C LEU A 97 5.80 -6.33 16.39
N GLU A 98 6.96 -5.68 16.44
CA GLU A 98 7.10 -4.21 16.32
C GLU A 98 6.53 -3.66 15.01
N PHE A 99 6.47 -4.47 13.94
CA PHE A 99 5.83 -4.08 12.68
C PHE A 99 4.30 -3.95 12.79
N GLY A 100 3.72 -4.36 13.92
CA GLY A 100 2.31 -4.10 14.25
C GLY A 100 2.05 -2.67 14.72
N ASP A 101 3.08 -1.94 15.17
CA ASP A 101 3.01 -0.54 15.56
C ASP A 101 3.49 0.35 14.42
N LEU A 102 2.69 1.36 14.07
CA LEU A 102 2.97 2.24 12.93
C LEU A 102 2.95 3.71 13.34
N GLU A 103 4.06 4.41 13.11
CA GLU A 103 4.13 5.86 13.22
C GLU A 103 3.97 6.50 11.84
N ILE A 104 2.98 7.40 11.69
CA ILE A 104 2.77 8.18 10.46
C ILE A 104 3.12 9.64 10.77
N PRO A 105 4.27 10.15 10.30
CA PRO A 105 4.61 11.55 10.47
C PRO A 105 3.69 12.40 9.59
N VAL A 106 3.14 13.47 10.17
CA VAL A 106 2.27 14.43 9.48
C VAL A 106 2.82 15.83 9.70
N TYR A 107 3.10 16.54 8.61
CA TYR A 107 3.67 17.88 8.67
C TYR A 107 2.65 18.92 9.10
N ASN A 108 2.97 19.65 10.18
CA ASN A 108 2.22 20.81 10.64
C ASN A 108 3.18 22.00 10.75
N SER A 109 3.19 22.89 9.77
CA SER A 109 3.96 24.13 9.85
C SER A 109 3.13 25.23 10.53
N THR A 110 3.68 25.78 11.61
CA THR A 110 3.13 26.98 12.27
C THR A 110 3.42 28.19 11.38
N GLY A 111 2.37 28.80 10.81
CA GLY A 111 2.50 30.06 10.04
C GLY A 111 2.43 29.91 8.52
N SER A 112 2.28 28.70 7.98
CA SER A 112 1.95 28.48 6.55
C SER A 112 0.62 27.73 6.41
N SER A 113 -0.13 28.01 5.34
CA SER A 113 -1.39 27.31 5.01
C SER A 113 -1.20 25.83 4.60
N SER A 114 0.04 25.38 4.41
CA SER A 114 0.39 24.01 4.01
C SER A 114 0.48 23.08 5.23
N LYS A 115 -0.68 22.57 5.66
CA LYS A 115 -0.82 21.54 6.69
C LYS A 115 -1.12 20.21 6.02
N GLU A 116 -0.44 19.14 6.42
CA GLU A 116 -0.84 17.79 6.04
C GLU A 116 -1.95 17.29 6.96
N GLU A 117 -2.95 16.66 6.37
CA GLU A 117 -4.07 16.08 7.09
C GLU A 117 -4.16 14.60 6.75
N LEU A 118 -4.43 13.81 7.79
CA LEU A 118 -4.59 12.38 7.66
C LEU A 118 -6.08 12.09 7.54
N ASN A 119 -6.49 11.60 6.38
CA ASN A 119 -7.91 11.43 6.04
C ASN A 119 -8.50 10.12 6.58
N GLU A 120 -7.80 9.00 6.39
CA GLU A 120 -8.30 7.68 6.79
C GLU A 120 -7.16 6.76 7.21
N ILE A 121 -7.39 5.95 8.24
CA ILE A 121 -6.54 4.82 8.63
C ILE A 121 -7.41 3.59 8.71
N LYS A 122 -7.00 2.54 8.01
CA LYS A 122 -7.56 1.20 8.10
C LYS A 122 -6.43 0.22 8.32
N GLY A 123 -6.60 -0.68 9.28
CA GLY A 123 -5.62 -1.71 9.61
C GLY A 123 -6.33 -2.97 10.06
N CYS A 124 -5.74 -4.13 9.77
CA CYS A 124 -6.27 -5.39 10.21
C CYS A 124 -5.16 -6.44 10.29
N THR A 125 -5.20 -7.24 11.35
CA THR A 125 -4.33 -8.40 11.56
C THR A 125 -5.11 -9.66 11.26
N TYR A 126 -4.48 -10.58 10.53
CA TYR A 126 -5.07 -11.88 10.19
C TYR A 126 -4.20 -12.98 10.77
N ASN A 127 -4.81 -13.90 11.52
CA ASN A 127 -4.15 -15.06 12.10
C ASN A 127 -4.73 -16.35 11.51
N LEU A 128 -3.95 -17.42 11.47
CA LEU A 128 -4.44 -18.74 11.07
C LEU A 128 -4.69 -19.57 12.34
N GLU A 129 -5.95 -19.76 12.71
CA GLU A 129 -6.35 -20.54 13.88
C GLU A 129 -7.17 -21.75 13.41
N ASN A 130 -6.73 -22.97 13.73
CA ASN A 130 -7.40 -24.21 13.34
C ASN A 130 -7.71 -24.30 11.83
N GLY A 131 -6.78 -23.82 10.99
CA GLY A 131 -6.92 -23.80 9.53
C GLY A 131 -7.91 -22.75 9.00
N LYS A 132 -8.41 -21.84 9.85
CA LYS A 132 -9.30 -20.74 9.48
C LYS A 132 -8.61 -19.40 9.71
N ILE A 133 -8.86 -18.46 8.80
CA ILE A 133 -8.36 -17.10 8.94
C ILE A 133 -9.25 -16.37 9.95
N VAL A 134 -8.66 -15.89 11.04
CA VAL A 134 -9.31 -15.09 12.07
C VAL A 134 -8.86 -13.64 11.91
N GLU A 135 -9.84 -12.74 11.83
CA GLU A 135 -9.64 -11.31 11.56
C GLU A 135 -9.71 -10.48 12.86
N SER A 136 -8.69 -9.66 13.09
CA SER A 136 -8.64 -8.68 14.19
C SER A 136 -8.49 -7.27 13.61
N LYS A 137 -9.59 -6.51 13.58
CA LYS A 137 -9.60 -5.15 13.01
C LYS A 137 -8.93 -4.15 13.95
N LEU A 138 -8.22 -3.19 13.36
CA LEU A 138 -7.67 -2.06 14.10
C LEU A 138 -8.82 -1.23 14.71
N GLY A 139 -8.85 -1.19 16.04
CA GLY A 139 -9.81 -0.39 16.78
C GLY A 139 -9.47 1.10 16.73
N LYS A 140 -10.48 1.97 16.73
CA LYS A 140 -10.28 3.42 16.80
C LYS A 140 -9.51 3.87 18.04
N SER A 141 -9.64 3.14 19.16
CA SER A 141 -8.91 3.39 20.41
C SER A 141 -7.40 3.14 20.30
N SER A 142 -6.97 2.34 19.33
CA SER A 142 -5.55 2.06 19.06
C SER A 142 -4.91 3.13 18.16
N ILE A 143 -5.69 4.10 17.69
CA ILE A 143 -5.22 5.20 16.86
C ILE A 143 -5.18 6.46 17.71
N PHE A 144 -3.99 7.00 17.93
CA PHE A 144 -3.79 8.21 18.71
C PHE A 144 -2.82 9.16 18.00
N ARG A 145 -2.95 10.45 18.30
CA ARG A 145 -2.13 11.51 17.71
C ARG A 145 -1.25 12.12 18.79
N GLU A 146 0.06 12.09 18.57
CA GLU A 146 1.03 12.71 19.45
C GLU A 146 1.62 13.97 18.82
N LYS A 147 1.89 14.99 19.65
CA LYS A 147 2.61 16.18 19.23
C LYS A 147 4.05 16.07 19.70
N LYS A 148 4.98 15.82 18.78
CA LYS A 148 6.42 15.91 19.06
C LYS A 148 6.82 17.39 19.13
N SER A 149 7.32 17.84 20.28
CA SER A 149 7.93 19.17 20.44
C SER A 149 9.26 19.22 19.68
N LYS A 150 9.61 20.39 19.11
CA LYS A 150 10.87 20.64 18.37
C LYS A 150 12.16 20.53 19.21
N THR A 151 12.12 19.92 20.40
CA THR A 151 13.29 19.77 21.25
C THR A 151 13.56 18.28 21.46
N GLY A 152 14.41 17.74 20.61
CA GLY A 152 15.05 16.44 20.78
C GLY A 152 16.51 16.61 20.39
N LYS A 153 17.41 16.20 21.30
CA LYS A 153 18.86 16.14 21.10
C LYS A 153 19.25 15.38 19.84
#